data_AF-A0AAE0PWL2-F1
#
_entry.id   AF-A0AAE0PWL2-F1
#
_cell.length_a   1.000
_cell.length_b   1.000
_cell.length_c   1.000
_cell.angle_alpha   90.00
_cell.angle_beta   90.00
_cell.angle_gamma   90.00
#
_symmetry.space_group_name_H-M   'P 1'
#
loop_
_entity.id
_entity.type
_entity.pdbx_description
1 polymer ?
#
loop_
_entity_poly.entity_id
_entity_poly.type
_entity_poly.pdbx_seq_one_letter_code
_entity_poly.pdbx_strand_id
1 'polypeptide(L)'
;MAKPEGISEEFERYIVKDAPPTVYYIPDFITEAEEEYLLQQVYKAPKTKWTQLSGRRLQNWGGLPHPKGMIAEKLPDWLLSYTEKISGLGAFAGKSANHVLVNEYKPEEGIMPHEDGPLYHPTVTTITLGSHTLLDFYRPVDQTQTAVPQTEESRYMLSLLVQRRSLLILQEEMYKCYLHGISSVAMDTLTERVANLAVAGGRVGSDTINTEPAEPGSDALTEPAEPGSDALTEPAEPGSDALTEPAEPGSDALTEPAEPGSDALTEPGEPAATSIPASSCPLTLRVQENRSSSTGFRLKLTRSAEEQSRGTGISSDVQSPPPRRPLAYVQANETDEERKFRGVFQQLAGDDMEVSPQELMNILNKIICKRGDLKTDGFSIESCRSMVAVMDSDSTGKLGFEEFKYLWNNIKKWQAIYKQFDADQSGMIGASELPGAFRAAGFPLNDQLFKMMIRRYSDEKGDMDFDNYIGCLVRLDAMCRAFKTLDKDNSGTIKVNIKEWLQLTMYS
;
A
#
# COMPACT_ATOMS: atom_id res chain seq x y z
N MET A 1 -23.06 36.47 3.31
CA MET A 1 -22.77 35.03 3.48
C MET A 1 -22.89 34.74 4.96
N ALA A 2 -23.74 33.79 5.35
CA ALA A 2 -24.04 33.51 6.76
C ALA A 2 -22.85 32.81 7.43
N LYS A 3 -22.56 33.20 8.67
CA LYS A 3 -21.49 32.64 9.51
C LYS A 3 -21.78 31.14 9.75
N PRO A 4 -20.82 30.21 9.57
CA PRO A 4 -21.03 28.83 9.99
C PRO A 4 -21.22 28.79 11.51
N GLU A 5 -22.34 28.22 11.96
CA GLU A 5 -22.68 28.09 13.38
C GLU A 5 -21.66 27.18 14.09
N GLY A 6 -21.00 27.69 15.13
CA GLY A 6 -20.19 26.88 16.06
C GLY A 6 -18.70 27.19 16.13
N ILE A 7 -18.19 28.19 15.42
CA ILE A 7 -16.77 28.59 15.50
C ILE A 7 -16.58 29.59 16.65
N SER A 8 -15.72 29.25 17.62
CA SER A 8 -15.26 30.18 18.67
C SER A 8 -14.64 31.42 18.01
N GLU A 9 -14.89 32.63 18.53
CA GLU A 9 -14.32 33.91 18.03
C GLU A 9 -12.79 33.86 17.87
N GLU A 10 -12.16 32.91 18.56
CA GLU A 10 -10.74 32.60 18.54
C GLU A 10 -10.17 32.12 17.18
N PHE A 11 -11.02 31.68 16.24
CA PHE A 11 -10.60 31.17 14.93
C PHE A 11 -10.48 32.21 13.83
N GLU A 12 -11.14 33.35 13.97
CA GLU A 12 -11.13 34.40 12.94
C GLU A 12 -9.71 34.89 12.66
N ARG A 13 -8.82 34.85 13.67
CA ARG A 13 -7.40 35.19 13.55
C ARG A 13 -6.56 34.16 12.78
N TYR A 14 -7.03 32.94 12.61
CA TYR A 14 -6.30 31.85 11.94
C TYR A 14 -6.78 31.61 10.50
N ILE A 15 -7.72 32.41 10.00
CA ILE A 15 -8.19 32.35 8.61
C ILE A 15 -7.03 32.73 7.68
N VAL A 16 -6.78 31.88 6.68
CA VAL A 16 -5.83 32.18 5.61
C VAL A 16 -6.49 33.16 4.64
N LYS A 17 -6.07 34.44 4.70
CA LYS A 17 -6.71 35.54 3.97
C LYS A 17 -6.71 35.36 2.45
N ASP A 18 -5.66 34.75 1.91
CA ASP A 18 -5.47 34.55 0.46
C ASP A 18 -6.00 33.17 -0.01
N ALA A 19 -6.80 32.50 0.82
CA ALA A 19 -7.51 31.26 0.50
C ALA A 19 -9.02 31.44 0.77
N PRO A 20 -9.88 30.50 0.33
CA PRO A 20 -11.29 30.52 0.71
C PRO A 20 -11.47 30.58 2.24
N PRO A 21 -12.52 31.26 2.75
CA PRO A 21 -12.68 31.58 4.18
C PRO A 21 -12.90 30.35 5.08
N THR A 22 -12.86 29.15 4.50
CA THR A 22 -13.02 27.87 5.17
C THR A 22 -11.68 27.15 5.40
N VAL A 23 -10.56 27.85 5.20
CA VAL A 23 -9.19 27.40 5.49
C VAL A 23 -8.66 28.11 6.73
N TYR A 24 -8.27 27.33 7.73
CA TYR A 24 -7.62 27.83 8.94
C TYR A 24 -6.26 27.16 9.12
N TYR A 25 -5.25 27.97 9.46
CA TYR A 25 -3.88 27.50 9.68
C TYR A 25 -3.35 28.02 11.01
N ILE A 26 -2.94 27.10 11.88
CA ILE A 26 -2.39 27.39 13.21
C ILE A 26 -0.95 26.86 13.24
N PRO A 27 0.08 27.73 13.21
CA PRO A 27 1.47 27.32 13.40
C PRO A 27 1.71 26.87 14.85
N ASP A 28 2.70 26.00 15.06
CA ASP A 28 3.13 25.51 16.39
C ASP A 28 1.97 25.06 17.30
N PHE A 29 0.98 24.37 16.72
CA PHE A 29 -0.20 23.86 17.42
C PHE A 29 0.13 22.80 18.47
N ILE A 30 1.15 21.97 18.19
CA ILE A 30 1.75 21.06 19.15
C ILE A 30 3.18 21.49 19.48
N THR A 31 3.63 21.16 20.67
CA THR A 31 5.00 21.34 21.12
C THR A 31 5.93 20.31 20.47
N GLU A 32 7.24 20.56 20.53
CA GLU A 32 8.25 19.61 20.04
C GLU A 32 8.22 18.28 20.81
N ALA A 33 7.95 18.32 22.12
CA ALA A 33 7.79 17.11 22.92
C ALA A 33 6.53 16.30 22.53
N GLU A 34 5.42 16.98 22.20
CA GLU A 34 4.22 16.33 21.68
C GLU A 34 4.46 15.72 20.29
N GLU A 35 5.20 16.42 19.41
CA GLU A 35 5.61 15.91 18.09
C GLU A 35 6.44 14.63 18.22
N GLU A 36 7.48 14.65 19.04
CA GLU A 36 8.34 13.49 19.30
C GLU A 36 7.53 12.32 19.88
N TYR A 37 6.64 12.59 20.84
CA TYR A 37 5.76 11.57 21.39
C TYR A 37 4.86 10.94 20.32
N LEU A 38 4.23 11.74 19.47
CA LEU A 38 3.38 11.26 18.37
C LEU A 38 4.17 10.41 17.38
N LEU A 39 5.35 10.85 16.97
CA LEU A 39 6.24 10.09 16.08
C LEU A 39 6.63 8.75 16.69
N GLN A 40 7.00 8.72 17.97
CA GLN A 40 7.32 7.49 18.68
C GLN A 40 6.12 6.51 18.69
N GLN A 41 4.90 6.98 18.97
CA GLN A 41 3.71 6.12 18.95
C GLN A 41 3.40 5.59 17.55
N VAL A 42 3.51 6.44 16.53
CA VAL A 42 3.31 6.06 15.13
C VAL A 42 4.30 4.96 14.72
N TYR A 43 5.58 5.07 15.07
CA TYR A 43 6.59 4.07 14.73
C TYR A 43 6.58 2.83 15.63
N LYS A 44 6.11 2.95 16.88
CA LYS A 44 5.92 1.82 17.79
C LYS A 44 4.74 0.93 17.36
N ALA A 45 3.85 1.43 16.51
CA ALA A 45 2.76 0.64 15.96
C ALA A 45 3.30 -0.63 15.25
N PRO A 46 2.61 -1.78 15.38
CA PRO A 46 3.00 -2.99 14.68
C PRO A 46 3.15 -2.77 13.18
N LYS A 47 4.11 -3.45 12.53
CA LYS A 47 4.30 -3.35 11.07
C LYS A 47 3.00 -3.63 10.28
N THR A 48 2.13 -4.47 10.81
CA THR A 48 0.81 -4.81 10.24
C THR A 48 -0.22 -3.67 10.25
N LYS A 49 0.04 -2.57 10.97
CA LYS A 49 -0.78 -1.35 10.93
C LYS A 49 -0.42 -0.43 9.76
N TRP A 50 0.73 -0.65 9.14
CA TRP A 50 1.14 0.10 7.96
C TRP A 50 0.58 -0.58 6.70
N THR A 51 -0.13 0.19 5.89
CA THR A 51 -0.51 -0.19 4.53
C THR A 51 0.33 0.60 3.56
N GLN A 52 1.13 -0.09 2.75
CA GLN A 52 1.89 0.53 1.66
C GLN A 52 0.95 0.84 0.49
N LEU A 53 1.04 2.05 -0.04
CA LEU A 53 0.38 2.50 -1.26
C LEU A 53 1.43 3.01 -2.26
N SER A 54 0.99 3.30 -3.49
CA SER A 54 1.84 3.96 -4.48
C SER A 54 2.30 5.33 -3.95
N GLY A 55 3.61 5.46 -3.70
CA GLY A 55 4.24 6.71 -3.28
C GLY A 55 3.88 7.20 -1.88
N ARG A 56 3.39 6.34 -0.98
CA ARG A 56 3.22 6.63 0.46
C ARG A 56 2.87 5.38 1.25
N ARG A 57 2.91 5.45 2.59
CA ARG A 57 2.24 4.46 3.45
C ARG A 57 1.29 5.11 4.44
N LEU A 58 0.32 4.34 4.93
CA LEU A 58 -0.70 4.85 5.84
C LEU A 58 -0.93 3.96 7.07
N GLN A 59 -1.48 4.54 8.12
CA GLN A 59 -2.12 3.84 9.24
C GLN A 59 -3.55 4.36 9.44
N ASN A 60 -4.40 3.52 10.02
CA ASN A 60 -5.78 3.84 10.33
C ASN A 60 -6.11 3.52 11.80
N TRP A 61 -6.72 4.50 12.49
CA TRP A 61 -7.13 4.44 13.90
C TRP A 61 -8.56 4.95 14.11
N GLY A 62 -9.31 4.31 15.01
CA GLY A 62 -10.63 4.76 15.49
C GLY A 62 -11.83 4.45 14.59
N GLY A 63 -11.63 4.10 13.31
CA GLY A 63 -12.74 3.63 12.49
C GLY A 63 -12.30 2.97 11.19
N LEU A 64 -12.88 1.84 10.84
CA LEU A 64 -12.58 1.15 9.59
C LEU A 64 -13.62 1.53 8.51
N PRO A 65 -13.19 2.13 7.38
CA PRO A 65 -14.05 2.33 6.23
C PRO A 65 -14.65 0.99 5.76
N HIS A 66 -15.97 0.92 5.66
CA HIS A 66 -16.71 -0.22 5.15
C HIS A 66 -17.65 0.25 4.03
N PRO A 67 -18.02 -0.60 3.05
CA PRO A 67 -19.03 -0.26 2.05
C PRO A 67 -20.42 0.15 2.58
N LYS A 68 -20.66 0.05 3.89
CA LYS A 68 -21.93 0.36 4.59
C LYS A 68 -21.72 1.46 5.66
N GLY A 69 -20.77 2.36 5.44
CA GLY A 69 -20.37 3.38 6.43
C GLY A 69 -19.06 3.05 7.16
N MET A 70 -18.75 3.74 8.26
CA MET A 70 -17.56 3.42 9.06
C MET A 70 -17.90 2.55 10.26
N ILE A 71 -17.11 1.50 10.45
CA ILE A 71 -17.17 0.69 11.66
C ILE A 71 -16.36 1.41 12.72
N ALA A 72 -17.01 1.93 13.76
CA ALA A 72 -16.35 2.62 14.85
C ALA A 72 -15.46 1.66 15.66
N GLU A 73 -14.22 2.07 15.91
CA GLU A 73 -13.28 1.43 16.82
C GLU A 73 -12.88 2.41 17.93
N LYS A 74 -12.43 1.88 19.07
CA LYS A 74 -11.91 2.77 20.10
C LYS A 74 -10.60 3.40 19.60
N LEU A 75 -10.51 4.73 19.66
CA LEU A 75 -9.26 5.44 19.44
C LEU A 75 -8.25 5.06 20.54
N PRO A 76 -6.97 4.82 20.19
CA PRO A 76 -5.91 4.64 21.17
C PRO A 76 -5.80 5.83 22.12
N ASP A 77 -5.45 5.57 23.38
CA ASP A 77 -5.40 6.61 24.41
C ASP A 77 -4.39 7.73 24.06
N TRP A 78 -3.33 7.42 23.31
CA TRP A 78 -2.34 8.40 22.85
C TRP A 78 -2.86 9.39 21.80
N LEU A 79 -3.99 9.09 21.15
CA LEU A 79 -4.67 10.00 20.21
C LEU A 79 -5.79 10.81 20.88
N LEU A 80 -6.33 10.34 22.01
CA LEU A 80 -7.51 10.93 22.63
C LEU A 80 -7.29 12.39 22.99
N SER A 81 -6.17 12.73 23.64
CA SER A 81 -5.85 14.10 24.04
C SER A 81 -5.84 15.07 22.84
N TYR A 82 -5.29 14.67 21.70
CA TYR A 82 -5.25 15.49 20.49
C TYR A 82 -6.61 15.59 19.80
N THR A 83 -7.38 14.50 19.79
CA THR A 83 -8.74 14.50 19.25
C THR A 83 -9.66 15.38 20.09
N GLU A 84 -9.53 15.37 21.42
CA GLU A 84 -10.24 16.23 22.36
C GLU A 84 -9.80 17.68 22.23
N LYS A 85 -8.48 17.94 22.13
CA LYS A 85 -7.93 19.28 21.89
C LYS A 85 -8.55 19.89 20.64
N ILE A 86 -8.51 19.20 19.50
CA ILE A 86 -9.08 19.68 18.23
C ILE A 86 -10.62 19.81 18.30
N SER A 87 -11.30 18.83 18.88
CA SER A 87 -12.77 18.85 19.00
C SER A 87 -13.23 19.97 19.93
N GLY A 88 -12.47 20.27 20.99
CA GLY A 88 -12.70 21.37 21.92
C GLY A 88 -12.54 22.74 21.26
N LEU A 89 -11.79 22.83 20.16
CA LEU A 89 -11.79 24.04 19.32
C LEU A 89 -13.10 24.19 18.51
N GLY A 90 -14.00 23.20 18.48
CA GLY A 90 -15.25 23.30 17.72
C GLY A 90 -15.11 23.06 16.21
N ALA A 91 -13.95 22.55 15.75
CA ALA A 91 -13.70 22.27 14.32
C ALA A 91 -14.78 21.37 13.67
N PHE A 92 -15.40 20.48 14.46
CA PHE A 92 -16.43 19.55 14.01
C PHE A 92 -17.86 19.94 14.45
N ALA A 93 -18.14 21.23 14.68
CA ALA A 93 -19.48 21.73 15.03
C ALA A 93 -20.12 21.01 16.23
N GLY A 94 -19.40 20.97 17.36
CA GLY A 94 -19.85 20.36 18.62
C GLY A 94 -19.76 18.83 18.68
N LYS A 95 -19.19 18.20 17.64
CA LYS A 95 -18.97 16.76 17.57
C LYS A 95 -17.51 16.40 17.86
N SER A 96 -17.25 15.20 18.35
CA SER A 96 -15.87 14.70 18.55
C SER A 96 -15.34 13.98 17.32
N ALA A 97 -14.06 14.17 17.02
CA ALA A 97 -13.32 13.33 16.07
C ALA A 97 -13.33 11.87 16.56
N ASN A 98 -13.52 10.94 15.65
CA ASN A 98 -13.56 9.50 15.95
C ASN A 98 -12.68 8.67 15.03
N HIS A 99 -11.94 9.30 14.13
CA HIS A 99 -11.09 8.62 13.17
C HIS A 99 -9.81 9.42 12.90
N VAL A 100 -8.69 8.71 12.78
CA VAL A 100 -7.39 9.28 12.46
C VAL A 100 -6.70 8.44 11.38
N LEU A 101 -6.29 9.10 10.31
CA LEU A 101 -5.43 8.56 9.28
C LEU A 101 -4.03 9.14 9.42
N VAL A 102 -3.03 8.27 9.55
CA VAL A 102 -1.62 8.68 9.50
C VAL A 102 -1.15 8.45 8.07
N ASN A 103 -0.60 9.45 7.41
CA ASN A 103 0.09 9.29 6.13
C ASN A 103 1.56 9.65 6.29
N GLU A 104 2.44 8.81 5.77
CA GLU A 104 3.87 9.04 5.71
C GLU A 104 4.32 9.17 4.25
N TYR A 105 5.13 10.20 3.99
CA TYR A 105 5.75 10.49 2.71
C TYR A 105 7.25 10.64 2.91
N LYS A 106 8.05 9.90 2.13
CA LYS A 106 9.49 10.09 2.02
C LYS A 106 9.83 11.21 1.01
N PRO A 107 11.10 11.65 0.94
CA PRO A 107 11.53 12.53 -0.15
C PRO A 107 11.20 11.90 -1.51
N GLU A 108 10.75 12.73 -2.47
CA GLU A 108 10.28 12.30 -3.80
C GLU A 108 8.97 11.49 -3.79
N GLU A 109 8.38 11.17 -2.65
CA GLU A 109 7.05 10.58 -2.57
C GLU A 109 5.96 11.67 -2.54
N GLY A 110 4.73 11.31 -2.89
CA GLY A 110 3.66 12.27 -3.05
C GLY A 110 2.31 11.61 -3.32
N ILE A 111 1.29 12.44 -3.49
CA ILE A 111 -0.07 12.01 -3.80
C ILE A 111 -0.67 12.92 -4.85
N MET A 112 -1.14 12.31 -5.93
CA MET A 112 -1.79 13.02 -7.03
C MET A 112 -3.02 13.79 -6.53
N PRO A 113 -3.46 14.85 -7.24
CA PRO A 113 -4.67 15.58 -6.89
C PRO A 113 -5.87 14.64 -6.73
N HIS A 114 -6.49 14.64 -5.55
CA HIS A 114 -7.61 13.76 -5.20
C HIS A 114 -8.58 14.44 -4.22
N GLU A 115 -9.75 13.84 -4.04
CA GLU A 115 -10.75 14.23 -3.04
C GLU A 115 -10.73 13.25 -1.87
N ASP A 116 -11.15 13.73 -0.70
CA ASP A 116 -11.41 12.85 0.43
C ASP A 116 -12.69 12.05 0.21
N GLY A 117 -12.71 10.81 0.71
CA GLY A 117 -13.86 9.93 0.54
C GLY A 117 -15.15 10.49 1.15
N PRO A 118 -16.33 10.10 0.62
CA PRO A 118 -17.62 10.66 1.04
C PRO A 118 -18.05 10.24 2.45
N LEU A 119 -17.28 9.36 3.12
CA LEU A 119 -17.60 8.79 4.43
C LEU A 119 -17.41 9.77 5.60
N TYR A 120 -16.72 10.87 5.37
CA TYR A 120 -16.38 11.81 6.45
C TYR A 120 -17.30 13.03 6.47
N HIS A 121 -17.47 13.57 7.66
CA HIS A 121 -18.00 14.90 7.89
C HIS A 121 -17.26 15.90 7.00
N PRO A 122 -17.91 16.97 6.49
CA PRO A 122 -17.31 17.95 5.58
C PRO A 122 -16.33 18.91 6.28
N THR A 123 -15.53 18.38 7.20
CA THR A 123 -14.42 19.03 7.86
C THR A 123 -13.30 18.04 8.05
N VAL A 124 -12.09 18.43 7.69
CA VAL A 124 -10.88 17.69 8.01
C VAL A 124 -9.87 18.57 8.71
N THR A 125 -9.21 17.97 9.70
CA THR A 125 -8.14 18.62 10.46
C THR A 125 -6.87 17.80 10.32
N THR A 126 -5.73 18.46 10.09
CA THR A 126 -4.45 17.78 9.86
C THR A 126 -3.38 18.36 10.75
N ILE A 127 -2.74 17.51 11.56
CA ILE A 127 -1.50 17.83 12.26
C ILE A 127 -0.34 17.34 11.40
N THR A 128 0.62 18.20 11.10
CA THR A 128 1.83 17.84 10.34
C THR A 128 2.97 17.57 11.32
N LEU A 129 3.73 16.49 11.14
CA LEU A 129 4.90 16.12 11.97
C LEU A 129 6.12 15.85 11.09
N GLY A 130 7.30 15.93 11.70
CA GLY A 130 8.57 15.50 11.11
C GLY A 130 9.16 16.52 10.16
N SER A 131 8.47 16.83 9.06
CA SER A 131 8.92 17.81 8.06
C SER A 131 7.79 18.74 7.60
N HIS A 132 8.18 19.86 7.01
CA HIS A 132 7.28 20.76 6.31
C HIS A 132 6.99 20.22 4.89
N THR A 133 5.87 20.60 4.30
CA THR A 133 5.57 20.31 2.88
C THR A 133 4.58 21.33 2.29
N LEU A 134 4.46 21.37 0.97
CA LEU A 134 3.38 22.07 0.27
C LEU A 134 2.18 21.14 0.04
N LEU A 135 0.99 21.64 0.38
CA LEU A 135 -0.27 21.02 0.00
C LEU A 135 -0.89 21.83 -1.12
N ASP A 136 -0.94 21.23 -2.30
CA ASP A 136 -1.41 21.86 -3.53
C ASP A 136 -2.91 21.65 -3.70
N PHE A 137 -3.63 22.68 -4.14
CA PHE A 137 -5.08 22.64 -4.38
C PHE A 137 -5.42 22.94 -5.84
N TYR A 138 -6.38 22.18 -6.37
CA TYR A 138 -6.77 22.23 -7.77
C TYR A 138 -8.28 22.26 -7.92
N ARG A 139 -8.75 23.00 -8.93
CA ARG A 139 -10.16 22.97 -9.35
C ARG A 139 -10.50 21.61 -9.98
N PRO A 140 -11.74 21.13 -9.85
CA PRO A 140 -12.19 19.93 -10.53
C PRO A 140 -12.26 20.17 -12.04
N VAL A 141 -12.27 19.09 -12.81
CA VAL A 141 -12.42 19.18 -14.28
C VAL A 141 -13.85 19.62 -14.60
N ASP A 142 -14.00 20.74 -15.29
CA ASP A 142 -15.29 21.21 -15.77
C ASP A 142 -15.72 20.40 -16.99
N GLN A 143 -16.68 19.50 -16.81
CA GLN A 143 -17.20 18.64 -17.87
C GLN A 143 -17.95 19.40 -18.97
N THR A 144 -18.33 20.66 -18.73
CA THR A 144 -19.05 21.49 -19.72
C THR A 144 -18.10 22.20 -20.69
N GLN A 145 -16.83 22.37 -20.32
CA GLN A 145 -15.81 23.00 -21.15
C GLN A 145 -14.96 21.95 -21.87
N THR A 146 -15.42 21.51 -23.04
CA THR A 146 -14.72 20.56 -23.92
C THR A 146 -13.75 21.23 -24.89
N ALA A 147 -13.80 22.56 -25.03
CA ALA A 147 -13.05 23.30 -26.05
C ALA A 147 -11.57 23.56 -25.70
N VAL A 148 -11.20 23.53 -24.41
CA VAL A 148 -9.82 23.79 -23.96
C VAL A 148 -9.34 22.63 -23.09
N PRO A 149 -8.15 22.05 -23.35
CA PRO A 149 -7.58 21.01 -22.49
C PRO A 149 -7.32 21.54 -21.07
N GLN A 150 -8.04 21.00 -20.08
CA GLN A 150 -7.89 21.37 -18.67
C GLN A 150 -6.74 20.59 -18.01
N THR A 151 -5.51 21.05 -18.27
CA THR A 151 -4.29 20.53 -17.66
C THR A 151 -4.27 20.75 -16.14
N GLU A 152 -3.44 19.98 -15.43
CA GLU A 152 -3.23 20.16 -13.99
C GLU A 152 -2.81 21.60 -13.64
N GLU A 153 -1.84 22.16 -14.37
CA GLU A 153 -1.37 23.54 -14.19
C GLU A 153 -2.50 24.57 -14.37
N SER A 154 -3.35 24.39 -15.39
CA SER A 154 -4.49 25.31 -15.63
C SER A 154 -5.57 25.23 -14.55
N ARG A 155 -5.62 24.12 -13.80
CA ARG A 155 -6.57 23.91 -12.69
C ARG A 155 -5.95 24.20 -11.33
N TYR A 156 -4.63 24.28 -11.23
CA TYR A 156 -3.95 24.63 -9.98
C TYR A 156 -4.48 25.99 -9.51
N MET A 157 -4.83 26.05 -8.23
CA MET A 157 -5.37 27.23 -7.59
C MET A 157 -4.32 27.91 -6.70
N LEU A 158 -3.89 27.21 -5.65
CA LEU A 158 -2.97 27.71 -4.63
C LEU A 158 -2.27 26.53 -3.95
N SER A 159 -1.20 26.82 -3.21
CA SER A 159 -0.63 25.88 -2.22
C SER A 159 -0.76 26.44 -0.81
N LEU A 160 -0.70 25.54 0.18
CA LEU A 160 -0.52 25.88 1.58
C LEU A 160 0.79 25.26 2.07
N LEU A 161 1.66 26.09 2.65
CA LEU A 161 2.82 25.61 3.39
C LEU A 161 2.35 25.06 4.72
N VAL A 162 2.43 23.74 4.87
CA VAL A 162 2.09 23.06 6.12
C VAL A 162 3.37 22.73 6.88
N GLN A 163 3.67 23.52 7.90
CA GLN A 163 4.88 23.32 8.68
C GLN A 163 4.74 22.15 9.66
N ARG A 164 5.87 21.51 10.02
CA ARG A 164 5.88 20.60 11.16
C ARG A 164 5.27 21.28 12.40
N ARG A 165 4.56 20.51 13.21
CA ARG A 165 3.80 20.94 14.39
C ARG A 165 2.60 21.86 14.13
N SER A 166 2.29 22.20 12.88
CA SER A 166 1.11 23.03 12.57
C SER A 166 -0.19 22.22 12.54
N LEU A 167 -1.31 22.91 12.69
CA LEU A 167 -2.66 22.40 12.47
C LEU A 167 -3.30 23.12 11.27
N LEU A 168 -3.70 22.34 10.27
CA LEU A 168 -4.50 22.79 9.14
C LEU A 168 -5.95 22.31 9.28
N ILE A 169 -6.92 23.19 9.07
CA ILE A 169 -8.35 22.87 9.10
C ILE A 169 -8.95 23.29 7.76
N LEU A 170 -9.60 22.34 7.09
CA LEU A 170 -10.29 22.55 5.82
C LEU A 170 -11.77 22.20 6.00
N GLN A 171 -12.64 23.15 5.68
CA GLN A 171 -14.08 23.01 5.82
C GLN A 171 -14.80 23.27 4.49
N GLU A 172 -16.01 22.73 4.40
CA GLU A 172 -17.01 23.05 3.36
C GLU A 172 -16.45 22.94 1.93
N GLU A 173 -16.37 24.05 1.18
CA GLU A 173 -15.97 24.05 -0.23
C GLU A 173 -14.58 23.46 -0.42
N MET A 174 -13.61 23.81 0.45
CA MET A 174 -12.24 23.30 0.38
C MET A 174 -12.15 21.80 0.63
N TYR A 175 -13.11 21.23 1.35
CA TYR A 175 -13.21 19.78 1.55
C TYR A 175 -13.99 19.09 0.43
N LYS A 176 -15.08 19.70 -0.05
CA LYS A 176 -16.06 19.07 -0.94
C LYS A 176 -15.75 19.21 -2.43
N CYS A 177 -15.10 20.31 -2.82
CA CYS A 177 -15.09 20.74 -4.22
C CYS A 177 -13.70 20.84 -4.83
N TYR A 178 -12.65 20.86 -4.01
CA TYR A 178 -11.27 21.03 -4.48
C TYR A 178 -10.47 19.74 -4.30
N LEU A 179 -9.68 19.41 -5.32
CA LEU A 179 -8.73 18.33 -5.24
C LEU A 179 -7.49 18.85 -4.51
N HIS A 180 -6.87 17.99 -3.70
CA HIS A 180 -5.63 18.31 -3.02
C HIS A 180 -4.55 17.27 -3.33
N GLY A 181 -3.28 17.68 -3.32
CA GLY A 181 -2.15 16.83 -3.65
C GLY A 181 -0.88 17.23 -2.91
N ILE A 182 0.11 16.34 -2.95
CA ILE A 182 1.49 16.61 -2.55
C ILE A 182 2.37 16.17 -3.72
N SER A 183 3.16 17.10 -4.22
CA SER A 183 4.04 16.86 -5.36
C SER A 183 5.15 15.85 -5.02
N SER A 184 5.44 14.93 -5.93
CA SER A 184 6.51 13.92 -5.82
C SER A 184 7.85 14.57 -6.17
N VAL A 185 8.38 15.38 -5.24
CA VAL A 185 9.61 16.17 -5.41
C VAL A 185 10.55 15.99 -4.22
N ALA A 186 11.85 16.14 -4.44
CA ALA A 186 12.85 16.12 -3.37
C ALA A 186 12.83 17.41 -2.54
N MET A 187 12.44 18.54 -3.14
CA MET A 187 12.42 19.86 -2.52
C MET A 187 11.23 20.68 -3.00
N ASP A 188 10.55 21.33 -2.07
CA ASP A 188 9.46 22.26 -2.35
C ASP A 188 9.99 23.65 -2.69
N THR A 189 9.36 24.32 -3.67
CA THR A 189 9.68 25.70 -4.06
C THR A 189 8.58 26.65 -3.60
N LEU A 190 8.92 27.61 -2.74
CA LEU A 190 7.98 28.64 -2.29
C LEU A 190 7.75 29.70 -3.37
N THR A 191 6.51 29.76 -3.85
CA THR A 191 6.07 30.72 -4.87
C THR A 191 5.06 31.72 -4.29
N GLU A 192 4.74 32.77 -5.05
CA GLU A 192 3.68 33.72 -4.70
C GLU A 192 2.29 33.06 -4.60
N ARG A 193 2.13 31.82 -5.10
CA ARG A 193 0.86 31.07 -5.05
C ARG A 193 0.65 30.35 -3.71
N VAL A 194 1.62 30.42 -2.79
CA VAL A 194 1.50 29.83 -1.45
C VAL A 194 0.73 30.81 -0.55
N ALA A 195 -0.54 30.51 -0.28
CA ALA A 195 -1.49 31.47 0.28
C ALA A 195 -1.24 31.84 1.76
N ASN A 196 -0.50 31.02 2.51
CA ASN A 196 -0.26 31.23 3.94
C ASN A 196 1.18 31.62 4.29
N LEU A 197 2.00 32.06 3.32
CA LEU A 197 3.42 32.40 3.55
C LEU A 197 3.63 33.38 4.72
N ALA A 198 2.82 34.43 4.79
CA ALA A 198 2.95 35.45 5.84
C ALA A 198 2.76 34.89 7.25
N VAL A 199 1.86 33.91 7.41
CA VAL A 199 1.55 33.28 8.71
C VAL A 199 2.47 32.10 8.99
N ALA A 200 2.91 31.38 7.96
CA ALA A 200 3.86 30.28 8.06
C ALA A 200 5.33 30.76 8.14
N GLY A 201 5.60 32.06 8.06
CA GLY A 201 6.95 32.61 8.10
C GLY A 201 7.81 32.28 6.87
N GLY A 202 7.19 31.85 5.77
CA GLY A 202 7.88 31.57 4.51
C GLY A 202 8.14 32.84 3.69
N ARG A 203 9.18 32.82 2.86
CA ARG A 203 9.55 33.94 1.98
C ARG A 203 9.75 33.42 0.56
N VAL A 204 9.18 34.12 -0.43
CA VAL A 204 9.32 33.75 -1.85
C VAL A 204 10.77 33.86 -2.28
N GLY A 205 11.29 32.83 -2.93
CA GLY A 205 12.65 32.82 -3.49
C GLY A 205 13.80 32.65 -2.50
N SER A 206 13.53 32.60 -1.19
CA SER A 206 14.50 32.15 -0.19
C SER A 206 14.05 30.79 0.34
N ASP A 207 14.96 29.83 0.25
CA ASP A 207 14.87 28.46 0.77
C ASP A 207 14.00 27.53 -0.07
N THR A 208 14.66 26.73 -0.92
CA THR A 208 14.28 25.32 -1.04
C THR A 208 14.06 24.81 0.37
N ILE A 209 12.84 24.39 0.69
CA ILE A 209 12.56 23.81 2.00
C ILE A 209 13.30 22.47 2.01
N ASN A 210 14.53 22.48 2.52
CA ASN A 210 15.21 21.26 2.90
C ASN A 210 14.34 20.63 3.99
N THR A 211 13.97 19.38 3.76
CA THR A 211 13.19 18.61 4.72
C THR A 211 14.01 18.23 5.96
N GLU A 212 15.27 18.65 6.09
CA GLU A 212 16.16 18.33 7.21
C GLU A 212 15.68 18.93 8.56
N PRO A 213 15.93 18.25 9.70
CA PRO A 213 15.66 18.80 11.01
C PRO A 213 16.51 20.05 11.28
N ALA A 214 15.96 21.02 12.00
CA ALA A 214 16.72 22.16 12.49
C ALA A 214 17.82 21.69 13.45
N GLU A 215 19.07 22.08 13.19
CA GLU A 215 20.21 21.92 14.11
C GLU A 215 19.87 22.54 15.49
N PRO A 216 20.20 21.88 16.61
CA PRO A 216 20.02 22.47 17.92
C PRO A 216 20.91 23.70 18.07
N GLY A 217 20.28 24.83 18.40
CA GLY A 217 20.95 26.12 18.56
C GLY A 217 22.10 26.04 19.56
N SER A 218 23.24 26.63 19.17
CA SER A 218 24.38 26.88 20.03
C SER A 218 24.01 27.90 21.12
N ASP A 219 23.57 27.41 22.27
CA ASP A 219 23.53 28.22 23.48
C ASP A 219 24.95 28.35 24.04
N ALA A 220 25.41 29.59 24.10
CA ALA A 220 26.64 30.00 24.74
C ALA A 220 26.57 29.67 26.25
N LEU A 221 27.24 28.61 26.65
CA LEU A 221 27.58 28.37 28.05
C LEU A 221 29.02 28.81 28.29
N THR A 222 29.13 29.99 28.90
CA THR A 222 30.31 30.50 29.59
C THR A 222 30.90 29.44 30.53
N GLU A 223 32.18 29.15 30.34
CA GLU A 223 32.99 28.37 31.28
C GLU A 223 33.08 29.04 32.66
N PRO A 224 33.17 28.25 33.73
CA PRO A 224 33.97 28.62 34.88
C PRO A 224 35.25 27.76 34.95
N ALA A 225 36.33 28.46 35.28
CA ALA A 225 37.70 28.00 35.35
C ALA A 225 37.96 26.84 36.32
N GLU A 226 38.98 26.05 35.99
CA GLU A 226 39.60 25.05 36.86
C GLU A 226 40.17 25.64 38.16
N PRO A 227 40.43 24.76 39.14
CA PRO A 227 41.82 24.64 39.58
C PRO A 227 42.32 23.19 39.75
N GLY A 228 43.43 22.87 39.10
CA GLY A 228 44.74 22.71 39.77
C GLY A 228 45.06 21.40 40.50
N SER A 229 46.00 20.65 39.89
CA SER A 229 47.15 19.91 40.46
C SER A 229 46.93 18.87 41.58
N ASP A 230 47.34 17.62 41.39
CA ASP A 230 48.73 17.16 41.64
C ASP A 230 48.91 15.65 41.36
N ALA A 231 50.17 15.26 41.19
CA ALA A 231 50.67 14.02 40.60
C ALA A 231 50.58 12.74 41.46
N LEU A 232 50.72 11.57 40.80
CA LEU A 232 51.82 10.58 41.00
C LEU A 232 51.42 9.11 40.70
N THR A 233 52.21 8.50 39.82
CA THR A 233 52.71 7.09 39.79
C THR A 233 51.76 5.87 39.64
N GLU A 234 52.03 5.11 38.56
CA GLU A 234 51.94 3.63 38.45
C GLU A 234 52.77 2.92 39.53
N PRO A 235 52.54 1.62 39.92
CA PRO A 235 52.54 0.49 38.96
C PRO A 235 51.82 -0.84 39.34
N ALA A 236 51.89 -1.77 38.36
CA ALA A 236 52.14 -3.22 38.45
C ALA A 236 50.99 -4.23 38.75
N GLU A 237 50.93 -5.25 37.88
CA GLU A 237 50.33 -6.58 38.10
C GLU A 237 51.05 -7.38 39.20
N PRO A 238 50.45 -8.49 39.67
CA PRO A 238 51.05 -9.78 39.30
C PRO A 238 50.08 -10.96 39.06
N GLY A 239 50.39 -11.69 37.98
CA GLY A 239 50.52 -13.15 37.79
C GLY A 239 50.11 -14.22 38.82
N SER A 240 49.66 -15.36 38.25
CA SER A 240 50.17 -16.75 38.42
C SER A 240 49.24 -17.86 38.94
N ASP A 241 49.50 -19.03 38.34
CA ASP A 241 49.15 -20.43 38.69
C ASP A 241 47.75 -20.97 38.31
N ALA A 242 47.50 -22.06 37.57
CA ALA A 242 48.19 -23.22 36.95
C ALA A 242 47.51 -24.54 37.40
N LEU A 243 47.31 -25.46 36.45
CA LEU A 243 46.93 -26.89 36.57
C LEU A 243 45.44 -27.15 36.92
N THR A 244 44.68 -28.09 36.35
CA THR A 244 44.98 -29.42 35.79
C THR A 244 43.72 -29.95 35.07
N GLU A 245 43.87 -30.67 33.96
CA GLU A 245 42.89 -31.66 33.43
C GLU A 245 43.04 -33.00 34.20
N PRO A 246 42.07 -33.96 34.24
CA PRO A 246 41.60 -34.66 33.02
C PRO A 246 40.20 -35.35 33.04
N ALA A 247 39.87 -35.92 31.87
CA ALA A 247 39.31 -37.27 31.62
C ALA A 247 37.88 -37.41 31.05
N GLU A 248 37.82 -37.97 29.82
CA GLU A 248 36.68 -38.69 29.26
C GLU A 248 36.51 -40.11 29.86
N PRO A 249 35.39 -40.80 29.58
CA PRO A 249 35.37 -41.82 28.50
C PRO A 249 34.11 -41.70 27.60
N GLY A 250 34.13 -41.98 26.29
CA GLY A 250 34.25 -43.31 25.64
C GLY A 250 32.94 -44.11 25.80
N SER A 251 32.32 -44.82 24.86
CA SER A 251 32.50 -45.19 23.45
C SER A 251 31.19 -45.91 23.05
N ASP A 252 30.78 -45.93 21.77
CA ASP A 252 30.49 -47.18 21.05
C ASP A 252 30.00 -46.92 19.61
N ALA A 253 30.73 -47.56 18.70
CA ALA A 253 30.47 -47.66 17.28
C ALA A 253 29.35 -48.68 16.98
N LEU A 254 28.80 -48.67 15.76
CA LEU A 254 28.87 -49.81 14.83
C LEU A 254 28.05 -49.58 13.53
N THR A 255 28.80 -49.56 12.41
CA THR A 255 28.56 -50.18 11.08
C THR A 255 27.48 -49.71 10.09
N GLU A 256 27.95 -49.37 8.88
CA GLU A 256 27.27 -49.45 7.58
C GLU A 256 27.04 -50.91 7.11
N PRO A 257 26.31 -51.13 6.00
CA PRO A 257 27.04 -51.42 4.74
C PRO A 257 26.41 -50.91 3.40
N ALA A 258 27.31 -50.47 2.50
CA ALA A 258 27.53 -50.82 1.08
C ALA A 258 26.45 -50.73 -0.04
N GLU A 259 26.90 -50.16 -1.18
CA GLU A 259 26.30 -50.12 -2.53
C GLU A 259 26.31 -51.46 -3.31
N PRO A 260 25.78 -51.49 -4.56
CA PRO A 260 26.70 -51.51 -5.72
C PRO A 260 26.25 -50.74 -6.99
N GLY A 261 27.15 -49.92 -7.60
CA GLY A 261 27.97 -50.25 -8.79
C GLY A 261 27.43 -50.19 -10.25
N SER A 262 28.29 -49.62 -11.12
CA SER A 262 28.46 -49.70 -12.61
C SER A 262 27.74 -48.64 -13.48
N ASP A 263 28.32 -48.03 -14.53
CA ASP A 263 29.64 -48.15 -15.19
C ASP A 263 29.94 -46.89 -16.05
N ALA A 264 31.22 -46.67 -16.37
CA ALA A 264 31.80 -45.50 -17.05
C ALA A 264 32.07 -45.72 -18.55
N LEU A 265 32.15 -44.64 -19.36
CA LEU A 265 33.00 -44.47 -20.58
C LEU A 265 33.10 -42.94 -20.91
N THR A 266 34.15 -42.21 -20.51
CA THR A 266 35.40 -41.88 -21.24
C THR A 266 35.27 -41.02 -22.51
N GLU A 267 35.87 -39.82 -22.42
CA GLU A 267 36.24 -38.79 -23.40
C GLU A 267 37.24 -39.28 -24.50
N PRO A 268 37.67 -38.50 -25.55
CA PRO A 268 38.18 -37.10 -25.45
C PRO A 268 38.05 -36.17 -26.68
N GLY A 269 38.44 -34.90 -26.50
CA GLY A 269 39.22 -34.15 -27.52
C GLY A 269 38.80 -32.71 -27.85
N GLU A 270 39.40 -31.75 -27.14
CA GLU A 270 39.55 -30.32 -27.49
C GLU A 270 40.57 -30.13 -28.66
N PRO A 271 40.70 -28.94 -29.33
CA PRO A 271 41.39 -27.80 -28.68
C PRO A 271 41.01 -26.35 -29.12
N ALA A 272 41.23 -25.42 -28.15
CA ALA A 272 41.90 -24.09 -28.24
C ALA A 272 41.35 -22.97 -29.18
N ALA A 273 41.46 -21.66 -28.90
CA ALA A 273 41.90 -20.81 -27.78
C ALA A 273 41.70 -19.32 -28.16
N THR A 274 42.04 -18.41 -27.23
CA THR A 274 42.23 -16.93 -27.28
C THR A 274 41.07 -16.08 -26.75
N SER A 275 41.24 -15.03 -25.92
CA SER A 275 42.31 -14.53 -25.05
C SER A 275 41.77 -13.36 -24.19
N ILE A 276 42.28 -13.26 -22.96
CA ILE A 276 42.11 -12.28 -21.84
C ILE A 276 42.79 -10.91 -22.21
N PRO A 277 42.47 -9.70 -21.61
CA PRO A 277 42.71 -9.48 -20.19
C PRO A 277 41.83 -8.56 -19.33
N ALA A 278 41.97 -8.86 -18.02
CA ALA A 278 41.53 -8.14 -16.84
C ALA A 278 42.42 -6.93 -16.52
N SER A 279 41.90 -6.00 -15.71
CA SER A 279 42.67 -5.00 -14.96
C SER A 279 42.17 -4.92 -13.51
N SER A 280 43.12 -4.65 -12.62
CA SER A 280 43.19 -4.86 -11.17
C SER A 280 42.67 -3.71 -10.28
N CYS A 281 42.26 -4.08 -9.04
CA CYS A 281 41.95 -3.27 -7.82
C CYS A 281 43.17 -2.45 -7.28
N PRO A 282 43.18 -1.76 -6.08
CA PRO A 282 42.22 -1.64 -4.95
C PRO A 282 42.15 -0.24 -4.23
N LEU A 283 41.58 -0.19 -2.99
CA LEU A 283 41.52 0.86 -1.92
C LEU A 283 40.15 1.54 -1.76
N THR A 284 39.56 1.86 -0.59
CA THR A 284 39.74 1.59 0.85
C THR A 284 38.42 2.04 1.54
N LEU A 285 38.05 1.36 2.61
CA LEU A 285 36.93 1.65 3.52
C LEU A 285 37.00 3.06 4.15
N ARG A 286 35.88 3.82 4.20
CA ARG A 286 35.52 4.63 5.39
C ARG A 286 34.04 5.01 5.40
N VAL A 287 33.49 4.86 6.60
CA VAL A 287 32.13 5.09 7.05
C VAL A 287 31.70 6.54 6.85
N GLN A 288 30.47 6.76 6.38
CA GLN A 288 29.68 7.89 6.84
C GLN A 288 28.27 7.38 7.14
N GLU A 289 28.02 7.12 8.43
CA GLU A 289 26.67 7.24 8.95
C GLU A 289 26.17 8.65 8.61
N ASN A 290 25.04 8.73 7.92
CA ASN A 290 24.13 9.84 8.10
C ASN A 290 22.70 9.28 7.99
N ARG A 291 22.21 8.77 9.13
CA ARG A 291 20.78 8.58 9.35
C ARG A 291 20.17 9.95 9.65
N SER A 292 19.72 10.64 8.61
CA SER A 292 18.73 11.72 8.72
C SER A 292 17.92 11.79 7.43
N SER A 293 17.23 10.72 7.06
CA SER A 293 16.20 10.78 6.01
C SER A 293 14.96 11.46 6.60
N SER A 294 14.82 12.74 6.33
CA SER A 294 13.65 13.53 6.66
C SER A 294 12.39 12.90 6.08
N THR A 295 11.46 12.53 6.95
CA THR A 295 10.21 11.87 6.56
C THR A 295 9.04 12.71 7.05
N GLY A 296 8.15 13.06 6.13
CA GLY A 296 6.99 13.88 6.41
C GLY A 296 5.82 13.04 6.90
N PHE A 297 5.20 13.47 8.00
CA PHE A 297 4.04 12.81 8.59
C PHE A 297 2.85 13.74 8.61
N ARG A 298 1.68 13.18 8.32
CA ARG A 298 0.42 13.90 8.46
C ARG A 298 -0.59 13.04 9.19
N LEU A 299 -1.05 13.51 10.34
CA LEU A 299 -2.16 12.94 11.09
C LEU A 299 -3.42 13.69 10.67
N LYS A 300 -4.24 13.03 9.85
CA LYS A 300 -5.51 13.55 9.36
C LYS A 300 -6.63 13.03 10.27
N LEU A 301 -7.19 13.91 11.09
CA LEU A 301 -8.31 13.60 11.96
C LEU A 301 -9.62 13.98 11.26
N THR A 302 -10.55 13.03 11.23
CA THR A 302 -11.88 13.20 10.65
C THR A 302 -12.96 12.65 11.59
N ARG A 303 -14.20 12.99 11.25
CA ARG A 303 -15.38 12.38 11.88
C ARG A 303 -16.17 11.63 10.83
N SER A 304 -16.62 10.40 11.11
CA SER A 304 -17.56 9.67 10.22
C SER A 304 -18.97 10.27 10.22
N ALA A 305 -19.67 10.17 9.08
CA ALA A 305 -21.13 10.30 9.04
C ALA A 305 -21.80 9.07 9.71
N GLU A 306 -22.92 9.27 10.42
CA GLU A 306 -23.79 8.19 10.93
C GLU A 306 -24.92 7.94 9.92
N GLU A 307 -25.11 6.71 9.42
CA GLU A 307 -26.20 6.36 8.50
C GLU A 307 -27.48 5.95 9.26
N GLN A 308 -28.59 6.66 9.02
CA GLN A 308 -29.94 6.20 9.35
C GLN A 308 -30.46 5.25 8.27
N SER A 309 -30.95 4.08 8.69
CA SER A 309 -31.45 3.02 7.81
C SER A 309 -32.72 3.42 7.03
N ARG A 310 -32.75 3.19 5.71
CA ARG A 310 -33.85 2.55 4.96
C ARG A 310 -33.63 2.60 3.44
N GLY A 311 -33.95 1.49 2.77
CA GLY A 311 -34.31 1.48 1.34
C GLY A 311 -33.65 0.38 0.51
N THR A 312 -34.38 -0.73 0.32
CA THR A 312 -34.02 -1.86 -0.56
C THR A 312 -34.07 -1.46 -2.04
N GLY A 313 -32.97 -1.65 -2.76
CA GLY A 313 -32.90 -1.66 -4.22
C GLY A 313 -31.84 -2.68 -4.66
N ILE A 314 -32.26 -3.70 -5.41
CA ILE A 314 -31.38 -4.77 -5.90
C ILE A 314 -30.60 -4.23 -7.11
N SER A 315 -29.29 -4.08 -6.98
CA SER A 315 -28.34 -3.88 -8.07
C SER A 315 -27.25 -4.94 -7.97
N SER A 316 -26.85 -5.49 -9.11
CA SER A 316 -25.82 -6.54 -9.22
C SER A 316 -24.43 -5.96 -8.95
N ASP A 317 -24.00 -6.02 -7.68
CA ASP A 317 -22.68 -5.57 -7.25
C ASP A 317 -21.58 -6.53 -7.71
N VAL A 318 -20.68 -6.04 -8.58
CA VAL A 318 -19.38 -6.65 -8.84
C VAL A 318 -18.43 -6.12 -7.76
N GLN A 319 -18.15 -6.97 -6.77
CA GLN A 319 -17.44 -6.58 -5.57
C GLN A 319 -15.92 -6.60 -5.80
N SER A 320 -15.28 -5.44 -5.71
CA SER A 320 -13.82 -5.29 -5.71
C SER A 320 -13.21 -5.88 -4.42
N PRO A 321 -11.98 -6.42 -4.45
CA PRO A 321 -11.32 -6.88 -3.22
C PRO A 321 -11.16 -5.70 -2.23
N PRO A 322 -11.48 -5.89 -0.95
CA PRO A 322 -11.32 -4.85 0.07
C PRO A 322 -9.83 -4.63 0.39
N PRO A 323 -9.42 -3.41 0.80
CA PRO A 323 -8.05 -3.15 1.21
C PRO A 323 -7.63 -4.01 2.42
N ARG A 324 -6.34 -4.37 2.49
CA ARG A 324 -5.74 -5.27 3.51
C ARG A 324 -6.18 -4.90 4.94
N ARG A 325 -6.65 -5.90 5.71
CA ARG A 325 -7.02 -5.78 7.14
C ARG A 325 -5.97 -6.45 8.04
N PRO A 326 -5.75 -5.96 9.28
CA PRO A 326 -4.81 -6.59 10.21
C PRO A 326 -5.23 -8.02 10.62
N LEU A 327 -4.28 -8.96 10.69
CA LEU A 327 -4.50 -10.39 11.03
C LEU A 327 -5.29 -10.62 12.34
N ALA A 328 -5.14 -9.73 13.32
CA ALA A 328 -5.85 -9.80 14.61
C ALA A 328 -7.36 -9.48 14.49
N TYR A 329 -7.76 -8.69 13.48
CA TYR A 329 -9.17 -8.36 13.21
C TYR A 329 -9.93 -9.57 12.65
N VAL A 330 -9.26 -10.40 11.84
CA VAL A 330 -9.95 -11.47 11.13
C VAL A 330 -10.22 -12.68 12.01
N GLN A 331 -9.38 -12.94 13.02
CA GLN A 331 -9.62 -14.03 13.98
C GLN A 331 -10.83 -13.81 14.91
N ALA A 332 -11.29 -12.57 15.08
CA ALA A 332 -12.34 -12.22 16.04
C ALA A 332 -13.78 -12.25 15.47
N ASN A 333 -13.94 -12.16 14.14
CA ASN A 333 -15.25 -12.14 13.45
C ASN A 333 -15.36 -13.16 12.30
N GLU A 334 -14.49 -14.17 12.30
CA GLU A 334 -14.40 -15.15 11.22
C GLU A 334 -15.54 -16.16 11.25
N THR A 335 -16.24 -16.33 10.13
CA THR A 335 -17.12 -17.50 9.94
C THR A 335 -16.30 -18.79 10.02
N ASP A 336 -16.90 -19.90 10.44
CA ASP A 336 -16.17 -21.18 10.59
C ASP A 336 -15.49 -21.65 9.29
N GLU A 337 -16.05 -21.28 8.12
CA GLU A 337 -15.46 -21.52 6.82
C GLU A 337 -14.24 -20.64 6.55
N GLU A 338 -14.31 -19.35 6.90
CA GLU A 338 -13.18 -18.43 6.75
C GLU A 338 -12.04 -18.77 7.72
N ARG A 339 -12.34 -19.26 8.93
CA ARG A 339 -11.31 -19.72 9.89
C ARG A 339 -10.56 -20.93 9.35
N LYS A 340 -11.29 -21.89 8.75
CA LYS A 340 -10.68 -23.04 8.06
C LYS A 340 -9.87 -22.58 6.85
N PHE A 341 -10.39 -21.62 6.09
CA PHE A 341 -9.71 -21.06 4.92
C PHE A 341 -8.44 -20.30 5.29
N ARG A 342 -8.43 -19.55 6.39
CA ARG A 342 -7.23 -18.93 6.96
C ARG A 342 -6.18 -19.95 7.37
N GLY A 343 -6.60 -21.08 7.95
CA GLY A 343 -5.70 -22.18 8.25
C GLY A 343 -5.02 -22.74 6.98
N VAL A 344 -5.78 -22.89 5.89
CA VAL A 344 -5.23 -23.31 4.58
C VAL A 344 -4.27 -22.25 4.02
N PHE A 345 -4.63 -20.97 4.10
CA PHE A 345 -3.77 -19.88 3.66
C PHE A 345 -2.46 -19.81 4.45
N GLN A 346 -2.50 -19.90 5.78
CA GLN A 346 -1.30 -19.87 6.64
C GLN A 346 -0.37 -21.06 6.37
N GLN A 347 -0.92 -22.25 6.11
CA GLN A 347 -0.11 -23.40 5.72
C GLN A 347 0.53 -23.24 4.33
N LEU A 348 -0.08 -22.42 3.47
CA LEU A 348 0.36 -22.23 2.10
C LEU A 348 1.36 -21.08 1.94
N ALA A 349 1.13 -19.98 2.65
CA ALA A 349 1.86 -18.72 2.55
C ALA A 349 3.12 -18.66 3.44
N GLY A 350 3.41 -19.72 4.21
CA GLY A 350 4.62 -19.81 5.02
C GLY A 350 4.85 -18.63 5.96
N ASP A 351 6.12 -18.22 6.09
CA ASP A 351 6.56 -17.21 7.06
C ASP A 351 6.32 -15.76 6.60
N ASP A 352 6.20 -15.51 5.30
CA ASP A 352 6.01 -14.18 4.74
C ASP A 352 4.53 -13.77 4.64
N MET A 353 3.61 -14.71 4.89
CA MET A 353 2.16 -14.52 4.90
C MET A 353 1.62 -14.00 3.56
N GLU A 354 2.30 -14.31 2.46
CA GLU A 354 1.88 -14.04 1.09
C GLU A 354 2.03 -15.30 0.23
N VAL A 355 1.17 -15.48 -0.77
CA VAL A 355 1.21 -16.66 -1.66
C VAL A 355 1.94 -16.30 -2.94
N SER A 356 3.11 -16.91 -3.12
CA SER A 356 3.92 -16.81 -4.33
C SER A 356 3.32 -17.62 -5.50
N PRO A 357 3.75 -17.36 -6.75
CA PRO A 357 3.35 -18.17 -7.91
C PRO A 357 3.65 -19.67 -7.72
N GLN A 358 4.75 -20.00 -7.05
CA GLN A 358 5.16 -21.39 -6.80
C GLN A 358 4.21 -22.08 -5.81
N GLU A 359 3.83 -21.38 -4.73
CA GLU A 359 2.88 -21.90 -3.75
C GLU A 359 1.49 -22.05 -4.36
N LEU A 360 1.05 -21.07 -5.17
CA LEU A 360 -0.22 -21.15 -5.91
C LEU A 360 -0.24 -22.37 -6.84
N MET A 361 0.83 -22.62 -7.58
CA MET A 361 0.97 -23.79 -8.45
C MET A 361 0.84 -25.09 -7.65
N ASN A 362 1.58 -25.19 -6.55
CA ASN A 362 1.59 -26.38 -5.69
C ASN A 362 0.20 -26.70 -5.14
N ILE A 363 -0.56 -25.70 -4.66
CA ILE A 363 -1.90 -25.93 -4.10
C ILE A 363 -2.92 -26.29 -5.16
N LEU A 364 -2.89 -25.62 -6.32
CA LEU A 364 -3.83 -25.88 -7.40
C LEU A 364 -3.62 -27.28 -7.98
N ASN A 365 -2.37 -27.66 -8.25
CA ASN A 365 -2.04 -29.00 -8.74
C ASN A 365 -2.37 -30.07 -7.70
N LYS A 366 -2.09 -29.84 -6.40
CA LYS A 366 -2.46 -30.77 -5.32
C LYS A 366 -3.97 -31.01 -5.24
N ILE A 367 -4.79 -30.02 -5.59
CA ILE A 367 -6.25 -30.13 -5.55
C ILE A 367 -6.81 -30.80 -6.79
N ILE A 368 -6.21 -30.55 -7.95
CA ILE A 368 -6.62 -31.21 -9.19
C ILE A 368 -6.18 -32.68 -9.20
N CYS A 369 -4.99 -33.03 -8.69
CA CYS A 369 -4.58 -34.44 -8.60
C CYS A 369 -5.51 -35.32 -7.74
N LYS A 370 -6.33 -34.71 -6.88
CA LYS A 370 -7.37 -35.41 -6.10
C LYS A 370 -8.69 -35.60 -6.85
N ARG A 371 -8.82 -35.02 -8.04
CA ARG A 371 -10.04 -34.99 -8.86
C ARG A 371 -9.76 -35.63 -10.22
N GLY A 372 -10.13 -36.90 -10.37
CA GLY A 372 -9.97 -37.63 -11.63
C GLY A 372 -10.99 -37.27 -12.72
N ASP A 373 -11.95 -36.40 -12.41
CA ASP A 373 -13.00 -35.94 -13.31
C ASP A 373 -12.65 -34.67 -14.10
N LEU A 374 -11.46 -34.10 -13.88
CA LEU A 374 -10.98 -32.92 -14.58
C LEU A 374 -9.77 -33.28 -15.43
N LYS A 375 -9.83 -33.04 -16.75
CA LYS A 375 -8.64 -33.13 -17.59
C LYS A 375 -7.84 -31.84 -17.52
N THR A 376 -6.54 -32.00 -17.30
CA THR A 376 -5.54 -30.95 -17.23
C THR A 376 -4.17 -31.59 -17.41
N ASP A 377 -3.20 -30.84 -17.94
CA ASP A 377 -1.78 -31.14 -17.88
C ASP A 377 -1.11 -30.59 -16.60
N GLY A 378 -1.87 -29.83 -15.80
CA GLY A 378 -1.47 -29.19 -14.57
C GLY A 378 -1.12 -27.71 -14.78
N PHE A 379 -1.38 -26.88 -13.76
CA PHE A 379 -0.97 -25.49 -13.82
C PHE A 379 0.55 -25.37 -13.89
N SER A 380 1.04 -24.73 -14.95
CA SER A 380 2.44 -24.35 -15.11
C SER A 380 2.80 -23.14 -14.25
N ILE A 381 4.10 -22.96 -13.98
CA ILE A 381 4.58 -21.81 -13.21
C ILE A 381 4.31 -20.48 -13.94
N GLU A 382 4.37 -20.46 -15.27
CA GLU A 382 4.00 -19.32 -16.10
C GLU A 382 2.51 -18.97 -15.96
N SER A 383 1.62 -19.96 -15.98
CA SER A 383 0.18 -19.74 -15.75
C SER A 383 -0.07 -19.16 -14.35
N CYS A 384 0.60 -19.67 -13.32
CA CYS A 384 0.47 -19.14 -11.96
C CYS A 384 1.10 -17.75 -11.80
N ARG A 385 2.24 -17.46 -12.44
CA ARG A 385 2.81 -16.10 -12.48
C ARG A 385 1.84 -15.11 -13.12
N SER A 386 1.21 -15.51 -14.23
CA SER A 386 0.18 -14.72 -14.91
C SER A 386 -0.99 -14.40 -13.99
N MET A 387 -1.52 -15.42 -13.30
CA MET A 387 -2.63 -15.27 -12.36
C MET A 387 -2.27 -14.37 -11.17
N VAL A 388 -1.07 -14.52 -10.62
CA VAL A 388 -0.60 -13.67 -9.53
C VAL A 388 -0.49 -12.22 -10.01
N ALA A 389 0.16 -11.97 -11.14
CA ALA A 389 0.41 -10.62 -11.64
C ALA A 389 -0.89 -9.84 -11.93
N VAL A 390 -1.96 -10.50 -12.38
CA VAL A 390 -3.24 -9.83 -12.66
C VAL A 390 -4.17 -9.71 -11.43
N MET A 391 -3.81 -10.37 -10.33
CA MET A 391 -4.55 -10.33 -9.06
C MET A 391 -3.84 -9.50 -7.98
N ASP A 392 -2.53 -9.33 -8.10
CA ASP A 392 -1.66 -8.51 -7.25
C ASP A 392 -1.96 -7.02 -7.44
N SER A 393 -2.89 -6.54 -6.62
CA SER A 393 -3.43 -5.19 -6.70
C SER A 393 -2.50 -4.18 -6.03
N ASP A 394 -1.67 -4.65 -5.10
CA ASP A 394 -0.73 -3.85 -4.31
C ASP A 394 0.72 -3.94 -4.80
N SER A 395 0.96 -4.64 -5.91
CA SER A 395 2.27 -4.77 -6.57
C SER A 395 3.35 -5.35 -5.67
N THR A 396 2.96 -6.25 -4.76
CA THR A 396 3.89 -6.95 -3.87
C THR A 396 4.64 -8.09 -4.58
N GLY A 397 4.16 -8.50 -5.75
CA GLY A 397 4.65 -9.64 -6.52
C GLY A 397 4.14 -11.00 -6.00
N LYS A 398 3.27 -10.99 -4.98
CA LYS A 398 2.67 -12.16 -4.33
C LYS A 398 1.22 -11.84 -3.96
N LEU A 399 0.45 -12.85 -3.55
CA LEU A 399 -0.95 -12.66 -3.16
C LEU A 399 -1.13 -12.63 -1.65
N GLY A 400 -1.61 -11.51 -1.13
CA GLY A 400 -2.07 -11.42 0.25
C GLY A 400 -3.34 -12.25 0.48
N PHE A 401 -3.78 -12.36 1.75
CA PHE A 401 -4.95 -13.18 2.12
C PHE A 401 -6.22 -12.84 1.34
N GLU A 402 -6.55 -11.55 1.17
CA GLU A 402 -7.79 -11.14 0.49
C GLU A 402 -7.73 -11.36 -1.01
N GLU A 403 -6.57 -11.13 -1.64
CA GLU A 403 -6.35 -11.39 -3.07
C GLU A 403 -6.42 -12.89 -3.35
N PHE A 404 -5.75 -13.69 -2.52
CA PHE A 404 -5.85 -15.14 -2.58
C PHE A 404 -7.28 -15.64 -2.32
N LYS A 405 -7.99 -15.08 -1.34
CA LYS A 405 -9.40 -15.42 -1.06
C LYS A 405 -10.30 -15.12 -2.24
N TYR A 406 -10.13 -13.97 -2.88
CA TYR A 406 -10.88 -13.57 -4.06
C TYR A 406 -10.62 -14.54 -5.22
N LEU A 407 -9.34 -14.77 -5.55
CA LEU A 407 -8.92 -15.73 -6.57
C LEU A 407 -9.50 -17.12 -6.28
N TRP A 408 -9.35 -17.61 -5.04
CA TRP A 408 -9.81 -18.92 -4.63
C TRP A 408 -11.33 -19.10 -4.76
N ASN A 409 -12.11 -18.11 -4.35
CA ASN A 409 -13.56 -18.15 -4.46
C ASN A 409 -14.03 -18.14 -5.91
N ASN A 410 -13.37 -17.36 -6.77
CA ASN A 410 -13.66 -17.38 -8.20
C ASN A 410 -13.28 -18.72 -8.85
N ILE A 411 -12.11 -19.30 -8.52
CA ILE A 411 -11.72 -20.63 -9.01
C ILE A 411 -12.76 -21.69 -8.59
N LYS A 412 -13.23 -21.69 -7.34
CA LYS A 412 -14.29 -22.60 -6.88
C LYS A 412 -15.59 -22.42 -7.66
N LYS A 413 -16.01 -21.16 -7.89
CA LYS A 413 -17.22 -20.84 -8.65
C LYS A 413 -17.12 -21.34 -10.09
N TRP A 414 -16.02 -21.01 -10.77
CA TRP A 414 -15.80 -21.39 -12.15
C TRP A 414 -15.58 -22.89 -12.31
N GLN A 415 -14.99 -23.55 -11.33
CA GLN A 415 -14.92 -25.01 -11.30
C GLN A 415 -16.31 -25.67 -11.21
N ALA A 416 -17.23 -25.11 -10.41
CA ALA A 416 -18.59 -25.62 -10.36
C ALA A 416 -19.32 -25.46 -11.70
N ILE A 417 -19.11 -24.32 -12.37
CA ILE A 417 -19.64 -24.05 -13.71
C ILE A 417 -19.03 -25.01 -14.74
N TYR A 418 -17.72 -25.23 -14.71
CA TYR A 418 -17.03 -26.17 -15.59
C TYR A 418 -17.69 -27.55 -15.55
N LYS A 419 -17.90 -28.10 -14.35
CA LYS A 419 -18.58 -29.39 -14.16
C LYS A 419 -20.04 -29.40 -14.58
N GLN A 420 -20.72 -28.25 -14.50
CA GLN A 420 -22.12 -28.14 -14.89
C GLN A 420 -22.30 -28.13 -16.41
N PHE A 421 -21.32 -27.58 -17.14
CA PHE A 421 -21.40 -27.36 -18.58
C PHE A 421 -20.61 -28.36 -19.42
N ASP A 422 -19.77 -29.20 -18.80
CA ASP A 422 -19.20 -30.43 -19.37
C ASP A 422 -20.32 -31.49 -19.50
N ALA A 423 -21.20 -31.29 -20.48
CA ALA A 423 -22.42 -32.09 -20.62
C ALA A 423 -22.14 -33.47 -21.20
N ASP A 424 -21.06 -33.59 -21.99
CA ASP A 424 -20.59 -34.84 -22.57
C ASP A 424 -19.67 -35.64 -21.63
N GLN A 425 -19.33 -35.08 -20.46
CA GLN A 425 -18.42 -35.68 -19.46
C GLN A 425 -17.05 -36.01 -20.05
N SER A 426 -16.62 -35.23 -21.06
CA SER A 426 -15.31 -35.36 -21.67
C SER A 426 -14.18 -34.96 -20.71
N GLY A 427 -14.53 -34.23 -19.63
CA GLY A 427 -13.60 -33.59 -18.72
C GLY A 427 -12.97 -32.34 -19.30
N MET A 428 -13.49 -31.86 -20.45
CA MET A 428 -13.05 -30.68 -21.20
C MET A 428 -14.27 -29.82 -21.56
N ILE A 429 -14.08 -28.53 -21.85
CA ILE A 429 -15.16 -27.66 -22.35
C ILE A 429 -14.98 -27.48 -23.85
N GLY A 430 -15.92 -28.01 -24.63
CA GLY A 430 -15.90 -27.88 -26.08
C GLY A 430 -16.36 -26.50 -26.58
N ALA A 431 -16.11 -26.22 -27.86
CA ALA A 431 -16.49 -24.96 -28.50
C ALA A 431 -18.01 -24.65 -28.44
N SER A 432 -18.86 -25.67 -28.38
CA SER A 432 -20.32 -25.53 -28.23
C SER A 432 -20.77 -25.23 -26.80
N GLU A 433 -19.98 -25.62 -25.80
CA GLU A 433 -20.30 -25.49 -24.36
C GLU A 433 -19.73 -24.19 -23.78
N LEU A 434 -18.60 -23.73 -24.33
CA LEU A 434 -17.88 -22.53 -23.91
C LEU A 434 -18.77 -21.28 -23.80
N PRO A 435 -19.67 -20.96 -24.76
CA PRO A 435 -20.52 -19.78 -24.65
C PRO A 435 -21.51 -19.85 -23.49
N GLY A 436 -22.01 -21.05 -23.18
CA GLY A 436 -22.90 -21.30 -22.05
C GLY A 436 -22.17 -21.10 -20.72
N ALA A 437 -20.98 -21.71 -20.60
CA ALA A 437 -20.15 -21.62 -19.40
C ALA A 437 -19.71 -20.18 -19.10
N PHE A 438 -19.26 -19.42 -20.11
CA PHE A 438 -18.82 -18.03 -19.92
C PHE A 438 -19.98 -17.08 -19.58
N ARG A 439 -21.17 -17.33 -20.16
CA ARG A 439 -22.37 -16.58 -19.80
C ARG A 439 -22.79 -16.84 -18.35
N ALA A 440 -22.73 -18.10 -17.90
CA ALA A 440 -22.98 -18.46 -16.49
C ALA A 440 -21.93 -17.89 -15.53
N ALA A 441 -20.68 -17.75 -15.99
CA ALA A 441 -19.61 -17.12 -15.22
C ALA A 441 -19.80 -15.60 -15.05
N GLY A 442 -20.61 -14.97 -15.91
CA GLY A 442 -20.94 -13.55 -15.86
C GLY A 442 -20.34 -12.72 -17.00
N PHE A 443 -19.86 -13.35 -18.08
CA PHE A 443 -19.19 -12.70 -19.20
C PHE A 443 -20.02 -12.80 -20.50
N PRO A 444 -20.83 -11.78 -20.84
CA PRO A 444 -21.58 -11.74 -22.09
C PRO A 444 -20.66 -11.28 -23.24
N LEU A 445 -19.89 -12.20 -23.80
CA LEU A 445 -18.96 -11.92 -24.91
C LEU A 445 -19.63 -12.11 -26.28
N ASN A 446 -19.07 -11.47 -27.30
CA ASN A 446 -19.49 -11.66 -28.69
C ASN A 446 -18.77 -12.85 -29.35
N ASP A 447 -19.30 -13.33 -30.48
CA ASP A 447 -18.79 -14.50 -31.19
C ASP A 447 -17.33 -14.35 -31.66
N GLN A 448 -16.90 -13.11 -31.95
CA GLN A 448 -15.52 -12.84 -32.38
C GLN A 448 -14.52 -13.07 -31.24
N LEU A 449 -14.86 -12.62 -30.03
CA LEU A 449 -14.06 -12.85 -28.83
C LEU A 449 -14.01 -14.34 -28.48
N PHE A 450 -15.14 -15.07 -28.58
CA PHE A 450 -15.14 -16.52 -28.40
C PHE A 450 -14.18 -17.23 -29.37
N LYS A 451 -14.20 -16.86 -30.65
CA LYS A 451 -13.26 -17.42 -31.64
C LYS A 451 -11.80 -17.14 -31.30
N MET A 452 -11.48 -15.96 -30.77
CA MET A 452 -10.12 -15.63 -30.33
C MET A 452 -9.70 -16.44 -29.10
N MET A 453 -10.61 -16.61 -28.12
CA MET A 453 -10.33 -17.38 -26.92
C MET A 453 -10.12 -18.87 -27.23
N ILE A 454 -10.98 -19.47 -28.07
CA ILE A 454 -10.83 -20.87 -28.50
C ILE A 454 -9.47 -21.07 -29.16
N ARG A 455 -9.06 -20.18 -30.08
CA ARG A 455 -7.76 -20.28 -30.75
C ARG A 455 -6.56 -20.15 -29.82
N ARG A 456 -6.70 -19.48 -28.67
CA ARG A 456 -5.60 -19.20 -27.75
C ARG A 456 -5.51 -20.21 -26.61
N TYR A 457 -6.64 -20.73 -26.14
CA TYR A 457 -6.73 -21.52 -24.91
C TYR A 457 -7.27 -22.94 -25.14
N SER A 458 -7.78 -23.26 -26.33
CA SER A 458 -8.23 -24.62 -26.67
C SER A 458 -7.19 -25.33 -27.53
N ASP A 459 -7.30 -26.66 -27.59
CA ASP A 459 -6.50 -27.52 -28.45
C ASP A 459 -6.95 -27.45 -29.94
N GLU A 460 -6.33 -28.26 -30.80
CA GLU A 460 -6.64 -28.32 -32.24
C GLU A 460 -8.09 -28.75 -32.54
N LYS A 461 -8.76 -29.41 -31.60
CA LYS A 461 -10.15 -29.84 -31.71
C LYS A 461 -11.13 -28.78 -31.21
N GLY A 462 -10.63 -27.75 -30.54
CA GLY A 462 -11.43 -26.70 -29.93
C GLY A 462 -11.90 -27.05 -28.51
N ASP A 463 -11.26 -28.03 -27.87
CA ASP A 463 -11.53 -28.45 -26.51
C ASP A 463 -10.60 -27.71 -25.54
N MET A 464 -11.17 -27.17 -24.46
CA MET A 464 -10.44 -26.43 -23.43
C MET A 464 -10.35 -27.23 -22.14
N ASP A 465 -9.14 -27.60 -21.74
CA ASP A 465 -8.87 -28.24 -20.47
C ASP A 465 -9.05 -27.29 -19.27
N PHE A 466 -8.98 -27.84 -18.06
CA PHE A 466 -9.37 -27.12 -16.86
C PHE A 466 -8.43 -25.96 -16.51
N ASP A 467 -7.12 -26.13 -16.66
CA ASP A 467 -6.14 -25.10 -16.34
C ASP A 467 -6.18 -23.94 -17.35
N ASN A 468 -6.32 -24.21 -18.66
CA ASN A 468 -6.51 -23.15 -19.66
C ASN A 468 -7.84 -22.43 -19.47
N TYR A 469 -8.91 -23.14 -19.10
CA TYR A 469 -10.20 -22.53 -18.76
C TYR A 469 -10.11 -21.56 -17.59
N ILE A 470 -9.47 -21.97 -16.48
CA ILE A 470 -9.28 -21.12 -15.31
C ILE A 470 -8.35 -19.94 -15.65
N GLY A 471 -7.23 -20.18 -16.33
CA GLY A 471 -6.30 -19.12 -16.75
C GLY A 471 -6.98 -18.07 -17.62
N CYS A 472 -7.81 -18.51 -18.57
CA CYS A 472 -8.61 -17.63 -19.42
C CYS A 472 -9.57 -16.75 -18.60
N LEU A 473 -10.33 -17.34 -17.69
CA LEU A 473 -11.31 -16.60 -16.88
C LEU A 473 -10.66 -15.63 -15.89
N VAL A 474 -9.55 -16.02 -15.24
CA VAL A 474 -8.79 -15.10 -14.37
C VAL A 474 -8.33 -13.87 -15.16
N ARG A 475 -7.76 -14.08 -16.35
CA ARG A 475 -7.27 -13.01 -17.19
C ARG A 475 -8.40 -12.12 -17.71
N LEU A 476 -9.49 -12.73 -18.16
CA LEU A 476 -10.67 -12.01 -18.65
C LEU A 476 -11.30 -11.15 -17.55
N ASP A 477 -11.50 -11.71 -16.36
CA ASP A 477 -12.02 -10.99 -15.19
C ASP A 477 -11.14 -9.79 -14.85
N ALA A 478 -9.82 -9.98 -14.78
CA ALA A 478 -8.87 -8.92 -14.49
C ALA A 478 -8.91 -7.80 -15.54
N MET A 479 -8.93 -8.14 -16.83
CA MET A 479 -9.03 -7.15 -17.91
C MET A 479 -10.35 -6.38 -17.87
N CYS A 480 -11.47 -7.05 -17.60
CA CYS A 480 -12.76 -6.40 -17.43
C CYS A 480 -12.79 -5.46 -16.22
N ARG A 481 -12.18 -5.86 -15.10
CA ARG A 481 -12.05 -5.00 -13.91
C ARG A 481 -11.19 -3.78 -14.20
N ALA A 482 -10.00 -3.97 -14.78
CA ALA A 482 -9.09 -2.89 -15.14
C ALA A 482 -9.76 -1.89 -16.08
N PHE A 483 -10.48 -2.37 -17.11
CA PHE A 483 -11.22 -1.52 -18.03
C PHE A 483 -12.30 -0.71 -17.30
N LYS A 484 -13.13 -1.34 -16.48
CA LYS A 484 -14.19 -0.65 -15.72
C LYS A 484 -13.65 0.38 -14.74
N THR A 485 -12.48 0.15 -14.14
CA THR A 485 -11.84 1.13 -13.26
C THR A 485 -11.41 2.38 -14.01
N LEU A 486 -11.05 2.25 -15.29
CA LEU A 486 -10.63 3.36 -16.15
C LEU A 486 -11.81 4.03 -16.86
N ASP A 487 -12.85 3.29 -17.23
CA ASP A 487 -14.08 3.75 -17.90
C ASP A 487 -15.12 4.28 -16.91
N LYS A 488 -14.78 5.35 -16.19
CA LYS A 488 -15.62 5.91 -15.10
C LYS A 488 -16.97 6.46 -15.58
N ASP A 489 -17.08 6.83 -16.85
CA ASP A 489 -18.29 7.36 -17.48
C ASP A 489 -19.13 6.27 -18.18
N ASN A 490 -18.69 5.01 -18.14
CA ASN A 490 -19.28 3.89 -18.90
C ASN A 490 -19.45 4.23 -20.39
N SER A 491 -18.52 5.01 -20.95
CA SER A 491 -18.53 5.37 -22.36
C SER A 491 -18.26 4.16 -23.28
N GLY A 492 -17.69 3.09 -22.72
CA GLY A 492 -17.22 1.93 -23.47
C GLY A 492 -15.88 2.20 -24.17
N THR A 493 -15.20 3.31 -23.84
CA THR A 493 -13.90 3.68 -24.41
C THR A 493 -12.97 4.21 -23.33
N ILE A 494 -11.69 3.82 -23.37
CA ILE A 494 -10.66 4.33 -22.45
C ILE A 494 -9.59 5.08 -23.23
N LYS A 495 -9.12 6.20 -22.68
CA LYS A 495 -7.98 6.95 -23.23
C LYS A 495 -6.78 6.75 -22.32
N VAL A 496 -5.74 6.12 -22.87
CA VAL A 496 -4.50 5.81 -22.17
C VAL A 496 -3.29 6.29 -22.95
N ASN A 497 -2.24 6.69 -22.25
CA ASN A 497 -0.94 6.97 -22.84
C ASN A 497 -0.09 5.68 -22.97
N ILE A 498 1.07 5.75 -23.61
CA ILE A 498 1.91 4.57 -23.84
C ILE A 498 2.39 3.90 -22.55
N LYS A 499 2.66 4.67 -21.49
CA LYS A 499 3.11 4.13 -20.20
C LYS A 499 2.00 3.35 -19.51
N GLU A 500 0.80 3.92 -19.47
CA GLU A 500 -0.41 3.28 -18.94
C GLU A 500 -0.77 2.04 -19.76
N TRP A 501 -0.69 2.12 -21.09
CA TRP A 501 -0.93 0.98 -21.97
C TRP A 501 0.03 -0.18 -21.68
N LEU A 502 1.33 0.11 -21.54
CA LEU A 502 2.32 -0.90 -21.19
C LEU A 502 2.04 -1.50 -19.81
N GLN A 503 1.69 -0.70 -18.81
CA GLN A 503 1.31 -1.18 -17.48
C GLN A 503 0.05 -2.08 -17.51
N LEU A 504 -0.88 -1.85 -18.42
CA LEU A 504 -2.11 -2.63 -18.54
C LEU A 504 -1.94 -3.93 -19.35
N THR A 505 -0.94 -4.00 -20.23
CA THR A 505 -0.83 -5.08 -21.23
C THR A 505 0.40 -5.96 -21.09
N MET A 506 1.43 -5.53 -20.36
CA MET A 506 2.66 -6.30 -20.12
C MET A 506 2.51 -7.36 -19.02
N TYR A 507 1.33 -7.95 -18.88
CA TYR A 507 1.12 -9.15 -18.08
C TYR A 507 1.40 -10.37 -18.97
N SER A 508 2.36 -11.21 -18.59
CA SER A 508 2.62 -12.51 -19.24
C SER A 508 1.65 -13.55 -18.73
#